data_AF-A0A7S2YRU0-F1
#
_entry.id   AF-A0A7S2YRU0-F1
#
_cell.length_a   1.000
_cell.length_b   1.000
_cell.length_c   1.000
_cell.angle_alpha   90.00
_cell.angle_beta   90.00
_cell.angle_gamma   90.00
#
_symmetry.space_group_name_H-M   'P 1'
#
loop_
_entity.id
_entity.type
_entity.pdbx_description
1 polymer ?
#
loop_
_entity_poly.entity_id
_entity_poly.type
_entity_poly.pdbx_seq_one_letter_code
_entity_poly.pdbx_strand_id
1 'polypeptide(L)'
;MATLDVNHRIADDDEEDVPITGFGRSRNSMILKNKQVQGASTADTLAASEDFGSESLKVTKQEPVEDHEPTAVKFNTVRVHKHRMTLGAHPDTKGIPVTLAWDVEESQEFDLDTYDTAESNKNLKILTKTKREEIVGQNHTRSSITKIQSEMKDIRISREAGKHENLRKAELHEEKQKKREKGVMGLFRRRKDGHK
;
A
#
# COMPACT_ATOMS: atom_id res chain seq x y z
N MET A 1 17.46 67.71 13.83
CA MET A 1 17.37 66.32 13.31
C MET A 1 16.09 65.72 13.88
N ALA A 2 15.09 65.49 13.04
CA ALA A 2 13.77 64.99 13.47
C ALA A 2 13.72 63.46 13.27
N THR A 3 13.43 62.73 14.34
CA THR A 3 13.19 61.28 14.33
C THR A 3 11.71 61.02 14.09
N LEU A 4 11.38 60.32 13.00
CA LEU A 4 10.03 59.85 12.71
C LEU A 4 9.85 58.46 13.34
N ASP A 5 9.04 58.37 14.39
CA ASP A 5 8.57 57.11 14.96
C ASP A 5 7.46 56.51 14.09
N VAL A 6 7.71 55.32 13.54
CA VAL A 6 6.74 54.53 12.77
C VAL A 6 6.13 53.49 13.69
N ASN A 7 4.93 53.76 14.19
CA ASN A 7 4.11 52.77 14.91
C ASN A 7 3.46 51.80 13.91
N HIS A 8 3.96 50.57 13.85
CA HIS A 8 3.27 49.46 13.19
C HIS A 8 2.19 48.90 14.11
N ARG A 9 0.91 49.15 13.76
CA ARG A 9 -0.24 48.44 14.32
C ARG A 9 -0.33 47.06 13.66
N ILE A 10 -0.05 46.02 14.45
CA ILE A 10 -0.38 44.64 14.11
C ILE A 10 -1.89 44.49 14.34
N ALA A 11 -2.63 44.12 13.30
CA ALA A 11 -4.02 43.73 13.41
C ALA A 11 -4.06 42.27 13.88
N ASP A 12 -4.76 42.02 14.97
CA ASP A 12 -5.06 40.69 15.48
C ASP A 12 -6.11 40.06 14.55
N ASP A 13 -5.72 39.03 13.79
CA ASP A 13 -6.61 38.18 13.01
C ASP A 13 -7.27 37.18 13.98
N ASP A 14 -8.57 37.34 14.19
CA ASP A 14 -9.43 36.46 14.98
C ASP A 14 -9.58 35.09 14.29
N GLU A 15 -8.85 34.07 14.74
CA GLU A 15 -9.07 32.67 14.36
C GLU A 15 -10.32 32.12 15.05
N GLU A 16 -11.38 31.88 14.27
CA GLU A 16 -12.59 31.16 14.69
C GLU A 16 -12.30 29.67 14.94
N ASP A 17 -12.40 29.23 16.20
CA ASP A 17 -12.27 27.84 16.63
C ASP A 17 -13.44 26.97 16.11
N VAL A 18 -13.17 26.13 15.11
CA VAL A 18 -14.15 25.17 14.58
C VAL A 18 -14.20 23.92 15.47
N PRO A 19 -15.36 23.53 16.03
CA PRO A 19 -15.45 22.36 16.92
C PRO A 19 -15.23 21.05 16.14
N ILE A 20 -14.18 20.32 16.53
CA ILE A 20 -13.87 18.97 16.02
C ILE A 20 -14.92 18.00 16.57
N THR A 21 -15.91 17.66 15.75
CA THR A 21 -16.88 16.61 16.05
C THR A 21 -16.19 15.24 16.02
N GLY A 22 -16.24 14.55 17.16
CA GLY A 22 -15.58 13.27 17.39
C GLY A 22 -16.26 12.12 16.65
N PHE A 23 -15.53 11.48 15.74
CA PHE A 23 -15.93 10.20 15.16
C PHE A 23 -15.67 9.07 16.15
N GLY A 24 -16.77 8.49 16.66
CA GLY A 24 -16.79 7.31 17.50
C GLY A 24 -16.13 6.11 16.79
N ARG A 25 -15.02 5.64 17.38
CA ARG A 25 -14.37 4.40 16.94
C ARG A 25 -15.15 3.21 17.46
N SER A 26 -15.96 2.61 16.60
CA SER A 26 -16.52 1.28 16.82
C SER A 26 -15.38 0.25 16.90
N ARG A 27 -15.25 -0.41 18.05
CA ARG A 27 -14.29 -1.49 18.30
C ARG A 27 -15.01 -2.81 18.10
N ASN A 28 -14.82 -3.45 16.93
CA ASN A 28 -15.11 -4.87 16.77
C ASN A 28 -13.91 -5.67 17.29
N SER A 29 -13.99 -6.18 18.52
CA SER A 29 -13.05 -7.15 19.05
C SER A 29 -13.55 -8.57 18.76
N MET A 30 -13.00 -9.23 17.73
CA MET A 30 -13.17 -10.67 17.57
C MET A 30 -12.14 -11.40 18.43
N ILE A 31 -12.64 -12.16 19.40
CA ILE A 31 -11.85 -13.04 20.27
C ILE A 31 -11.72 -14.39 19.56
N LEU A 32 -10.51 -14.73 19.09
CA LEU A 32 -10.19 -16.07 18.58
C LEU A 32 -9.62 -16.92 19.73
N LYS A 33 -10.29 -18.04 20.01
CA LYS A 33 -9.86 -19.03 21.00
C LYS A 33 -8.86 -19.99 20.35
N ASN A 34 -7.59 -19.92 20.74
CA ASN A 34 -6.57 -20.87 20.29
C ASN A 34 -6.73 -22.20 21.02
N LYS A 35 -6.95 -23.26 20.23
CA LYS A 35 -7.04 -24.66 20.66
C LYS A 35 -5.62 -25.21 20.78
N GLN A 36 -5.20 -25.46 22.01
CA GLN A 36 -3.93 -26.07 22.36
C GLN A 36 -3.93 -27.54 21.91
N VAL A 37 -3.05 -27.89 20.96
CA VAL A 37 -2.76 -29.28 20.61
C VAL A 37 -1.37 -29.59 21.15
N GLN A 38 -1.32 -30.52 22.11
CA GLN A 38 -0.10 -31.10 22.63
C GLN A 38 0.31 -32.30 21.78
N GLY A 39 1.61 -32.45 21.54
CA GLY A 39 2.22 -33.66 20.98
C GLY A 39 3.39 -33.29 20.07
N ALA A 40 4.52 -33.99 20.04
CA ALA A 40 5.09 -35.02 20.88
C ALA A 40 6.59 -35.01 20.57
N SER A 41 7.40 -35.21 21.60
CA SER A 41 8.84 -35.44 21.53
C SER A 41 9.14 -36.73 20.74
N THR A 42 10.12 -36.67 19.83
CA THR A 42 11.02 -37.82 19.57
C THR A 42 12.41 -37.30 19.24
N ALA A 43 13.39 -37.93 19.87
CA ALA A 43 14.80 -37.58 19.89
C ALA A 43 15.60 -38.26 18.75
N ASP A 44 16.80 -37.71 18.54
CA ASP A 44 18.05 -38.36 18.11
C ASP A 44 18.01 -39.49 17.09
N THR A 45 18.67 -39.27 15.94
CA THR A 45 19.57 -40.29 15.39
C THR A 45 20.67 -39.65 14.53
N LEU A 46 21.90 -39.67 15.06
CA LEU A 46 23.13 -39.49 14.30
C LEU A 46 23.50 -40.83 13.65
N ALA A 47 23.58 -40.87 12.31
CA ALA A 47 24.29 -41.93 11.60
C ALA A 47 24.79 -41.38 10.26
N ALA A 48 26.11 -41.31 10.14
CA ALA A 48 26.82 -41.11 8.89
C ALA A 48 26.86 -42.43 8.11
N SER A 49 26.51 -42.39 6.83
CA SER A 49 26.98 -43.35 5.83
C SER A 49 26.79 -42.76 4.44
N GLU A 50 27.89 -42.58 3.73
CA GLU A 50 27.93 -42.38 2.29
C GLU A 50 27.45 -43.67 1.62
N ASP A 51 26.39 -43.60 0.83
CA ASP A 51 26.02 -44.69 -0.08
C ASP A 51 25.42 -44.13 -1.38
N PHE A 52 26.09 -44.45 -2.48
CA PHE A 52 25.80 -44.01 -3.84
C PHE A 52 24.83 -45.04 -4.46
N GLY A 53 23.54 -44.94 -4.10
CA GLY A 53 22.52 -45.93 -4.43
C GLY A 53 21.39 -45.39 -5.30
N SER A 54 21.47 -45.69 -6.60
CA SER A 54 20.43 -45.75 -7.62
C SER A 54 18.99 -45.33 -7.23
N GLU A 55 18.52 -44.26 -7.89
CA GLU A 55 17.15 -43.75 -7.90
C GLU A 55 16.13 -44.85 -8.26
N SER A 56 15.35 -45.27 -7.27
CA SER A 56 14.11 -46.02 -7.48
C SER A 56 12.95 -45.08 -7.17
N LEU A 57 12.33 -44.56 -8.24
CA LEU A 57 11.14 -43.71 -8.21
C LEU A 57 9.97 -44.47 -7.55
N LYS A 58 9.82 -44.29 -6.23
CA LYS A 58 8.58 -44.64 -5.54
C LYS A 58 7.51 -43.65 -5.98
N VAL A 59 6.68 -44.07 -6.94
CA VAL A 59 5.44 -43.40 -7.30
C VAL A 59 4.50 -43.51 -6.09
N THR A 60 4.59 -42.53 -5.21
CA THR A 60 3.66 -42.33 -4.10
C THR A 60 2.30 -41.99 -4.69
N LYS A 61 1.36 -42.91 -4.48
CA LYS A 61 -0.05 -42.81 -4.86
C LYS A 61 -0.63 -41.55 -4.20
N GLN A 62 -0.73 -40.45 -4.94
CA GLN A 62 -1.39 -39.23 -4.48
C GLN A 62 -2.89 -39.52 -4.39
N GLU A 63 -3.42 -39.51 -3.17
CA GLU A 63 -4.87 -39.43 -2.95
C GLU A 63 -5.39 -38.10 -3.49
N PRO A 64 -6.64 -38.05 -3.98
CA PRO A 64 -7.22 -36.84 -4.53
C PRO A 64 -7.31 -35.77 -3.44
N VAL A 65 -6.45 -34.76 -3.54
CA VAL A 65 -6.48 -33.58 -2.69
C VAL A 65 -7.75 -32.81 -3.03
N GLU A 66 -8.68 -32.72 -2.09
CA GLU A 66 -9.89 -31.91 -2.26
C GLU A 66 -9.49 -30.44 -2.51
N ASP A 67 -10.00 -29.89 -3.61
CA ASP A 67 -9.81 -28.49 -4.04
C ASP A 67 -10.50 -27.54 -3.06
N HIS A 68 -9.89 -27.31 -1.90
CA HIS A 68 -10.25 -26.19 -1.05
C HIS A 68 -9.54 -24.95 -1.58
N GLU A 69 -10.31 -23.98 -2.08
CA GLU A 69 -9.78 -22.66 -2.41
C GLU A 69 -8.99 -22.13 -1.20
N PRO A 70 -7.71 -21.77 -1.38
CA PRO A 70 -6.89 -21.28 -0.28
C PRO A 70 -7.51 -19.98 0.25
N THR A 71 -8.12 -20.06 1.43
CA THR A 71 -8.79 -18.94 2.11
C THR A 71 -7.84 -17.84 2.55
N ALA A 72 -6.52 -18.11 2.56
CA ALA A 72 -5.49 -17.13 2.86
C ALA A 72 -4.19 -17.44 2.13
N VAL A 73 -3.56 -16.41 1.60
CA VAL A 73 -2.18 -16.46 1.08
C VAL A 73 -1.23 -16.35 2.28
N LYS A 74 -0.34 -17.33 2.45
CA LYS A 74 0.74 -17.30 3.43
C LYS A 74 2.09 -17.22 2.71
N PHE A 75 2.99 -16.40 3.23
CA PHE A 75 4.36 -16.29 2.76
C PHE A 75 5.25 -17.03 3.76
N ASN A 76 6.10 -17.93 3.25
CA ASN A 76 7.03 -18.69 4.10
C ASN A 76 8.39 -17.98 4.21
N THR A 77 8.87 -17.46 3.09
CA THR A 77 10.22 -16.92 2.96
C THR A 77 10.20 -15.58 2.25
N VAL A 78 10.99 -14.63 2.75
CA VAL A 78 11.24 -13.34 2.10
C VAL A 78 12.67 -13.32 1.59
N ARG A 79 12.85 -12.95 0.32
CA ARG A 79 14.18 -12.75 -0.27
C ARG A 79 14.43 -11.27 -0.50
N VAL A 80 15.54 -10.78 0.03
CA VAL A 80 16.00 -9.40 -0.15
C VAL A 80 17.20 -9.45 -1.09
N HIS A 81 17.01 -8.89 -2.29
CA HIS A 81 18.04 -8.77 -3.30
C HIS A 81 18.68 -7.39 -3.25
N LYS A 82 20.01 -7.34 -3.23
CA LYS A 82 20.77 -6.12 -3.53
C LYS A 82 21.15 -6.14 -4.98
N HIS A 83 20.86 -5.04 -5.66
CA HIS A 83 21.12 -4.86 -7.07
C HIS A 83 22.13 -3.75 -7.28
N ARG A 84 22.98 -3.89 -8.28
CA ARG A 84 23.91 -2.83 -8.65
C ARG A 84 23.14 -1.69 -9.31
N MET A 85 23.20 -0.51 -8.71
CA MET A 85 22.70 0.70 -9.35
C MET A 85 23.77 1.23 -10.30
N THR A 86 23.45 1.30 -11.59
CA THR A 86 24.34 1.86 -12.59
C THR A 86 23.87 3.25 -13.00
N LEU A 87 24.80 4.20 -13.10
CA LEU A 87 24.50 5.47 -13.74
C LEU A 87 24.47 5.22 -15.24
N GLY A 88 23.28 5.24 -15.81
CA GLY A 88 23.09 5.18 -17.24
C GLY A 88 23.55 6.48 -17.89
N ALA A 89 23.80 6.43 -19.20
CA ALA A 89 23.96 7.60 -20.04
C ALA A 89 22.82 7.59 -21.06
N HIS A 90 21.59 7.81 -20.61
CA HIS A 90 20.47 8.00 -21.53
C HIS A 90 20.50 9.45 -22.04
N PRO A 91 20.77 9.70 -23.34
CA PRO A 91 21.02 11.05 -23.84
C PRO A 91 19.81 11.99 -23.72
N ASP A 92 18.58 11.46 -23.60
CA ASP A 92 17.34 12.26 -23.48
C ASP A 92 16.93 12.66 -22.05
N THR A 93 17.61 12.18 -21.01
CA THR A 93 17.20 12.51 -19.62
C THR A 93 17.90 13.77 -19.13
N LYS A 94 17.12 14.81 -18.80
CA LYS A 94 17.58 15.99 -18.05
C LYS A 94 17.77 15.60 -16.57
N GLY A 95 18.87 14.93 -16.25
CA GLY A 95 19.20 14.47 -14.89
C GLY A 95 20.20 13.32 -14.93
N ILE A 96 20.71 12.91 -13.76
CA ILE A 96 21.58 11.72 -13.66
C ILE A 96 20.72 10.50 -14.00
N PRO A 97 20.96 9.81 -15.13
CA PRO A 97 20.14 8.66 -15.51
C PRO A 97 20.50 7.52 -14.56
N VAL A 98 19.54 7.06 -13.77
CA VAL A 98 19.73 5.90 -12.90
C VAL A 98 19.12 4.70 -13.61
N THR A 99 19.96 3.74 -13.99
CA THR A 99 19.53 2.45 -14.51
C THR A 99 19.76 1.40 -13.43
N LEU A 100 18.66 0.86 -12.90
CA LEU A 100 18.71 -0.31 -12.03
C LEU A 100 19.03 -1.52 -12.92
N ALA A 101 20.19 -2.12 -12.72
CA ALA A 101 20.46 -3.43 -13.29
C ALA A 101 19.63 -4.46 -12.50
N TRP A 102 18.96 -5.37 -13.20
CA TRP A 102 18.23 -6.47 -12.55
C TRP A 102 19.16 -7.59 -12.08
N ASP A 103 20.46 -7.46 -12.33
CA ASP A 103 21.48 -8.37 -11.84
C ASP A 103 21.51 -8.31 -10.30
N VAL A 104 21.35 -9.48 -9.67
CA VAL A 104 21.40 -9.64 -8.23
C VAL A 104 22.86 -9.74 -7.83
N GLU A 105 23.35 -8.79 -7.05
CA GLU A 105 24.70 -8.79 -6.50
C GLU A 105 24.76 -9.62 -5.21
N GLU A 106 23.77 -9.43 -4.34
CA GLU A 106 23.62 -10.20 -3.10
C GLU A 106 22.16 -10.60 -2.92
N SER A 107 21.93 -11.79 -2.37
CA SER A 107 20.61 -12.27 -2.04
C SER A 107 20.62 -12.81 -0.62
N GLN A 108 19.74 -12.29 0.23
CA GLN A 108 19.52 -12.80 1.57
C GLN A 108 18.12 -13.37 1.67
N GLU A 109 18.01 -14.59 2.18
CA GLU A 109 16.73 -15.26 2.41
C GLU A 109 16.43 -15.25 3.91
N PHE A 110 15.21 -14.86 4.25
CA PHE A 110 14.69 -14.78 5.60
C PHE A 110 13.50 -15.71 5.71
N ASP A 111 13.59 -16.64 6.65
CA ASP A 111 12.47 -17.50 7.03
C ASP A 111 11.55 -16.74 7.98
N LEU A 112 10.30 -16.50 7.57
CA LEU A 112 9.35 -15.72 8.35
C LEU A 112 8.95 -16.43 9.64
N ASP A 113 8.98 -17.76 9.66
CA ASP A 113 8.67 -18.54 10.86
C ASP A 113 9.72 -18.29 11.96
N THR A 114 10.99 -18.11 11.57
CA THR A 114 12.07 -17.74 12.52
C THR A 114 11.96 -16.29 12.98
N TYR A 115 11.49 -15.39 12.12
CA TYR A 115 11.32 -13.99 12.45
C TYR A 115 10.17 -13.78 13.45
N ASP A 116 9.03 -14.41 13.20
CA ASP A 116 7.86 -14.33 14.07
C ASP A 116 8.13 -15.00 15.43
N THR A 117 8.90 -16.08 15.47
CA THR A 117 9.26 -16.73 16.74
C THR A 117 10.32 -15.96 17.54
N ALA A 118 11.27 -15.30 16.88
CA ALA A 118 12.30 -14.49 17.55
C ALA A 118 11.82 -13.10 17.98
N GLU A 119 10.86 -12.49 17.26
CA GLU A 119 10.41 -11.11 17.48
C GLU A 119 8.96 -10.94 17.96
N SER A 120 8.14 -12.00 18.03
CA SER A 120 6.78 -11.92 18.62
C SER A 120 6.77 -11.41 20.08
N ASN A 121 7.91 -11.39 20.76
CA ASN A 121 8.06 -10.84 22.12
C ASN A 121 8.77 -9.49 22.19
N LYS A 122 9.27 -8.94 21.08
CA LYS A 122 9.67 -7.53 21.06
C LYS A 122 8.41 -6.74 20.84
N ASN A 123 7.73 -6.46 21.95
CA ASN A 123 6.80 -5.35 22.10
C ASN A 123 7.18 -4.28 21.07
N LEU A 124 6.48 -4.20 19.93
CA LEU A 124 6.47 -3.01 19.11
C LEU A 124 6.03 -1.96 20.11
N LYS A 125 6.98 -1.24 20.70
CA LYS A 125 6.71 -0.29 21.77
C LYS A 125 5.87 0.76 21.06
N ILE A 126 4.55 0.60 21.14
CA ILE A 126 3.61 1.56 20.65
C ILE A 126 3.98 2.81 21.41
N LEU A 127 4.70 3.70 20.72
CA LEU A 127 5.21 4.90 21.35
C LEU A 127 4.00 5.67 21.82
N THR A 128 4.01 6.08 23.09
CA THR A 128 2.97 6.93 23.63
C THR A 128 2.87 8.19 22.78
N LYS A 129 1.67 8.79 22.73
CA LYS A 129 1.45 10.04 21.99
C LYS A 129 2.52 11.08 22.34
N THR A 130 2.81 11.25 23.62
CA THR A 130 3.82 12.17 24.16
C THR A 130 5.21 11.89 23.60
N LYS A 131 5.66 10.64 23.59
CA LYS A 131 6.99 10.28 23.10
C LYS A 131 7.11 10.46 21.57
N ARG A 132 6.02 10.24 20.84
CA ARG A 132 5.98 10.54 19.40
C ARG A 132 6.09 12.04 19.14
N GLU A 133 5.35 12.85 19.90
CA GLU A 133 5.40 14.31 19.80
C GLU A 133 6.78 14.87 20.19
N GLU A 134 7.44 14.29 21.19
CA GLU A 134 8.80 14.63 21.58
C GLU A 134 9.82 14.37 20.46
N ILE A 135 9.81 13.16 19.87
CA ILE A 135 10.71 12.79 18.76
C ILE A 135 10.49 13.70 17.54
N VAL A 136 9.23 14.01 17.23
CA VAL A 136 8.89 14.92 16.13
C VAL A 136 9.37 16.33 16.45
N GLY A 137 9.19 16.81 17.68
CA GLY A 137 9.63 18.14 18.12
C GLY A 137 11.15 18.33 18.15
N GLN A 138 11.93 17.25 18.34
CA GLN A 138 13.40 17.30 18.27
C GLN A 138 13.93 17.55 16.86
N ASN A 139 13.22 17.05 15.83
CA ASN A 139 13.71 17.08 14.45
C ASN A 139 12.99 18.12 13.58
N HIS A 140 11.83 18.59 14.01
CA HIS A 140 10.98 19.46 13.22
C HIS A 140 10.37 20.58 14.06
N THR A 141 10.45 21.80 13.54
CA THR A 141 9.79 22.97 14.14
C THR A 141 8.27 22.84 14.00
N ARG A 142 7.50 23.33 14.98
CA ARG A 142 6.02 23.30 14.95
C ARG A 142 5.43 23.91 13.67
N SER A 143 6.05 24.96 13.13
CA SER A 143 5.67 25.59 11.86
C SER A 143 5.85 24.68 10.63
N SER A 144 6.88 23.83 10.62
CA SER A 144 7.08 22.86 9.53
C SER A 144 6.01 21.78 9.54
N ILE A 145 5.58 21.35 10.73
CA ILE A 145 4.54 20.33 10.90
C ILE A 145 3.19 20.89 10.46
N THR A 146 2.83 22.11 10.86
CA THR A 146 1.57 22.75 10.44
C THR A 146 1.53 22.96 8.93
N LYS A 147 2.65 23.35 8.31
CA LYS A 147 2.79 23.46 6.86
C LYS A 147 2.56 22.12 6.14
N ILE A 148 3.16 21.04 6.63
CA ILE A 148 2.92 19.69 6.08
C ILE A 148 1.45 19.29 6.23
N GLN A 149 0.82 19.63 7.35
CA GLN A 149 -0.60 19.34 7.58
C GLN A 149 -1.51 20.11 6.64
N SER A 150 -1.23 21.39 6.35
CA SER A 150 -2.00 22.16 5.35
C SER A 150 -1.81 21.58 3.96
N GLU A 151 -0.57 21.28 3.56
CA GLU A 151 -0.29 20.66 2.25
C GLU A 151 -1.00 19.29 2.10
N MET A 152 -1.06 18.49 3.17
CA MET A 152 -1.82 17.23 3.16
C MET A 152 -3.33 17.45 2.97
N LYS A 153 -3.90 18.49 3.57
CA LYS A 153 -5.31 18.85 3.36
C LYS A 153 -5.55 19.27 1.91
N ASP A 154 -4.68 20.08 1.35
CA ASP A 154 -4.79 20.55 -0.05
C ASP A 154 -4.69 19.40 -1.04
N ILE A 155 -3.76 18.47 -0.81
CA ILE A 155 -3.63 17.25 -1.61
C ILE A 155 -4.91 16.40 -1.52
N ARG A 156 -5.49 16.27 -0.33
CA ARG A 156 -6.73 15.52 -0.14
C ARG A 156 -7.89 16.15 -0.90
N ILE A 157 -8.10 17.45 -0.74
CA ILE A 157 -9.15 18.20 -1.45
C ILE A 157 -8.95 18.08 -2.96
N SER A 158 -7.73 18.25 -3.45
CA SER A 158 -7.40 18.13 -4.88
C SER A 158 -7.72 16.72 -5.43
N ARG A 159 -7.43 15.67 -4.65
CA ARG A 159 -7.76 14.29 -5.02
C ARG A 159 -9.26 14.03 -5.04
N GLU A 160 -10.00 14.59 -4.09
CA GLU A 160 -11.47 14.48 -4.03
C GLU A 160 -12.12 15.23 -5.19
N ALA A 161 -11.65 16.44 -5.50
CA ALA A 161 -12.11 17.22 -6.66
C ALA A 161 -11.84 16.49 -8.00
N GLY A 162 -10.64 15.93 -8.18
CA GLY A 162 -10.30 15.17 -9.38
C GLY A 162 -11.15 13.91 -9.56
N LYS A 163 -11.56 13.24 -8.47
CA LYS A 163 -12.50 12.10 -8.55
C LYS A 163 -13.87 12.54 -9.07
N HIS A 164 -14.40 13.67 -8.58
CA HIS A 164 -15.67 14.20 -9.05
C HIS A 164 -15.62 14.61 -10.54
N GLU A 165 -14.52 15.19 -10.99
CA GLU A 165 -14.34 15.53 -12.40
C GLU A 165 -14.30 14.29 -13.30
N ASN A 166 -13.59 13.25 -12.87
CA ASN A 166 -13.52 11.99 -13.61
C ASN A 166 -14.88 11.28 -13.69
N LEU A 167 -15.65 11.27 -12.60
CA LEU A 167 -17.03 10.73 -12.61
C LEU A 167 -17.92 11.48 -13.60
N ARG A 168 -17.89 12.82 -13.58
CA ARG A 168 -18.66 13.64 -14.51
C ARG A 168 -18.28 13.41 -15.96
N LYS A 169 -16.98 13.24 -16.26
CA LYS A 169 -16.48 12.90 -17.60
C LYS A 169 -16.96 11.51 -18.04
N ALA A 170 -16.97 10.53 -17.14
CA ALA A 170 -17.45 9.18 -17.40
C ALA A 170 -18.96 9.16 -17.72
N GLU A 171 -19.78 9.86 -16.92
CA GLU A 171 -21.23 10.00 -17.18
C GLU A 171 -21.52 10.62 -18.55
N LEU A 172 -20.77 11.67 -18.91
CA LEU A 172 -20.93 12.34 -20.21
C LEU A 172 -20.52 11.44 -21.39
N HIS A 173 -19.47 10.63 -21.19
CA HIS A 173 -19.05 9.63 -22.18
C HIS A 173 -20.12 8.54 -22.36
N GLU A 174 -20.68 8.03 -21.26
CA GLU A 174 -21.76 7.04 -21.28
C GLU A 174 -23.02 7.58 -21.98
N GLU A 175 -23.39 8.84 -21.72
CA GLU A 175 -24.54 9.49 -22.37
C GLU A 175 -24.33 9.63 -23.90
N LYS A 176 -23.12 10.03 -24.32
CA LYS A 176 -22.75 10.11 -25.74
C LYS A 176 -22.81 8.75 -26.41
N GLN A 177 -22.35 7.69 -25.75
CA GLN A 177 -22.39 6.33 -26.27
C GLN A 177 -23.84 5.86 -26.47
N LYS A 178 -24.71 6.06 -25.48
CA LYS A 178 -26.16 5.77 -25.58
C LYS A 178 -26.84 6.52 -26.71
N LYS A 179 -26.48 7.79 -26.96
CA LYS A 179 -27.02 8.58 -28.09
C LYS A 179 -26.59 8.02 -29.45
N ARG A 180 -25.34 7.57 -29.58
CA ARG A 180 -24.85 6.93 -30.82
C ARG A 180 -25.60 5.63 -31.10
N GLU A 181 -25.80 4.77 -30.10
CA GLU A 181 -26.53 3.51 -30.24
C GLU A 181 -28.00 3.74 -30.67
N LYS A 182 -28.69 4.71 -30.04
CA LYS A 182 -30.08 5.06 -30.41
C LYS A 182 -30.18 5.68 -31.80
N GLY A 183 -29.22 6.53 -32.18
CA GLY A 183 -29.20 7.18 -33.50
C GLY A 183 -28.99 6.19 -34.65
N VAL A 184 -28.19 5.14 -34.44
CA VAL A 184 -27.96 4.09 -35.45
C VAL A 184 -29.23 3.28 -35.72
N MET A 185 -30.07 3.03 -34.71
CA MET A 185 -31.36 2.34 -34.87
C MET A 185 -32.42 3.19 -35.60
N GLY A 186 -32.26 4.51 -35.64
CA GLY A 186 -33.19 5.44 -36.30
C GLY A 186 -33.03 5.52 -37.83
N LEU A 187 -31.86 5.18 -38.38
CA LEU A 187 -31.60 5.31 -39.82
C LEU A 187 -32.17 4.18 -40.69
N PHE A 188 -32.60 3.06 -40.11
CA PHE A 188 -33.07 1.88 -40.87
C PHE A 188 -34.61 1.75 -40.96
N ARG A 189 -35.40 2.75 -40.55
CA ARG A 189 -36.88 2.69 -40.52
C ARG A 189 -37.63 3.45 -41.63
N ARG A 190 -36.98 3.84 -42.72
CA ARG A 190 -37.68 4.42 -43.88
C ARG A 190 -37.27 3.70 -45.15
N ARG A 191 -38.13 2.77 -45.61
CA ARG A 191 -38.42 2.42 -47.01
C ARG A 191 -39.00 1.00 -47.05
N LYS A 192 -40.29 0.85 -46.78
CA LYS A 192 -41.01 -0.34 -47.27
C LYS A 192 -42.51 -0.13 -47.40
N ASP A 193 -42.96 0.97 -48.00
CA ASP A 193 -44.34 1.07 -48.47
C ASP A 193 -44.35 1.73 -49.84
N GLY A 194 -44.51 0.91 -50.88
CA GLY A 194 -44.52 1.40 -52.25
C GLY A 194 -44.46 0.30 -53.29
N HIS A 195 -45.41 -0.65 -53.27
CA HIS A 195 -45.80 -1.36 -54.48
C HIS A 195 -47.26 -1.81 -54.38
N LYS A 196 -48.14 -1.07 -55.06
CA LYS A 196 -49.40 -1.54 -55.65
C LYS A 196 -49.50 -0.93 -57.03
#